data_AF-A0A399ZDR7-F1
#
_entry.id   AF-A0A399ZDR7-F1
#
_cell.length_a   1.000
_cell.length_b   1.000
_cell.length_c   1.000
_cell.angle_alpha   90.00
_cell.angle_beta   90.00
_cell.angle_gamma   90.00
#
_symmetry.space_group_name_H-M   'P 1'
#
loop_
_entity.id
_entity.type
_entity.pdbx_description
1 polymer ?
#
loop_
_entity_poly.entity_id
_entity_poly.type
_entity_poly.pdbx_seq_one_letter_code
_entity_poly.pdbx_strand_id
1 'polypeptide(L)'
;DAAASDYCPAHRAAMEQRIGKAANLPAPRWRVLWNKFAASSNGVPDGGKYDVPKWLSGLPTPQVIEHLQTHPDSMARWMAAFVLRKRRAADAFEALWRARQQDPIRFVRQQAAVALGKLNTPAVYAPLVEGLHHDRDPGVREACAIALGNLGNPAAVDELVHALTREENVFVRWDCIVALGQLGDARVEPLLTQLQTQESAQVVRDACRDARAEIQRRRAVSSNV
;
A
#
# COMPACT_ATOMS: atom_id res chain seq x y z
N ASP A 1 20.07 2.87 28.60
CA ASP A 1 20.86 4.01 28.12
C ASP A 1 20.10 4.84 27.10
N ALA A 2 20.16 6.15 27.32
CA ALA A 2 19.27 7.19 26.80
C ALA A 2 19.42 7.53 25.30
N ALA A 3 19.78 6.57 24.45
CA ALA A 3 19.94 6.75 23.00
C ALA A 3 18.71 6.30 22.17
N ALA A 4 17.67 5.75 22.82
CA ALA A 4 16.45 5.24 22.16
C ALA A 4 15.35 6.32 21.97
N SER A 5 15.65 7.61 22.19
CA SER A 5 14.68 8.70 22.32
C SER A 5 14.94 9.91 21.41
N ASP A 6 15.63 9.75 20.28
CA ASP A 6 15.94 10.88 19.38
C ASP A 6 14.81 11.23 18.38
N TYR A 7 13.67 10.55 18.41
CA TYR A 7 12.51 10.97 17.60
C TYR A 7 11.55 11.83 18.42
N CYS A 8 11.84 13.14 18.42
CA CYS A 8 11.06 14.21 19.04
C CYS A 8 9.54 14.07 18.77
N PRO A 9 8.66 14.27 19.77
CA PRO A 9 7.20 14.32 19.60
C PRO A 9 6.72 15.23 18.45
N ALA A 10 7.49 16.28 18.12
CA ALA A 10 7.23 17.16 16.98
C ALA A 10 7.33 16.44 15.62
N HIS A 11 8.20 15.42 15.48
CA HIS A 11 8.31 14.63 14.26
C HIS A 11 7.11 13.70 14.07
N ARG A 12 6.59 13.11 15.15
CA ARG A 12 5.34 12.33 15.16
C ARG A 12 4.14 13.19 14.78
N ALA A 13 4.02 14.37 15.38
CA ALA A 13 2.98 15.34 15.06
C ALA A 13 3.10 15.86 13.61
N ALA A 14 4.31 16.10 13.09
CA ALA A 14 4.54 16.48 11.71
C ALA A 14 4.17 15.36 10.72
N MET A 15 4.38 14.09 11.09
CA MET A 15 3.96 12.93 10.31
C MET A 15 2.43 12.83 10.24
N GLU A 16 1.75 12.93 11.39
CA GLU A 16 0.28 12.93 11.48
C GLU A 16 -0.33 14.13 10.75
N GLN A 17 0.29 15.30 10.84
CA GLN A 17 -0.17 16.51 10.15
C GLN A 17 0.08 16.44 8.64
N ARG A 18 1.13 15.76 8.16
CA ARG A 18 1.39 15.60 6.72
C ARG A 18 0.49 14.53 6.09
N ILE A 19 0.18 13.46 6.83
CA ILE A 19 -0.82 12.46 6.45
C ILE A 19 -2.22 13.07 6.49
N GLY A 20 -2.55 13.84 7.52
CA GLY A 20 -3.81 14.58 7.63
C GLY A 20 -3.97 15.71 6.61
N LYS A 21 -2.88 16.38 6.20
CA LYS A 21 -2.89 17.36 5.10
C LYS A 21 -3.03 16.70 3.73
N ALA A 22 -2.50 15.49 3.53
CA ALA A 22 -2.71 14.72 2.30
C ALA A 22 -4.19 14.34 2.11
N ALA A 23 -4.92 14.11 3.20
CA ALA A 23 -6.37 13.87 3.18
C ALA A 23 -7.21 15.12 2.78
N ASN A 24 -6.64 16.33 2.85
CA ASN A 24 -7.35 17.59 2.64
C ASN A 24 -6.85 18.44 1.45
N LEU A 25 -6.01 17.88 0.56
CA LEU A 25 -5.54 18.62 -0.63
C LEU A 25 -6.46 18.37 -1.84
N PRO A 26 -6.95 19.43 -2.51
CA PRO A 26 -7.67 19.27 -3.78
C PRO A 26 -6.72 18.68 -4.83
N ALA A 27 -7.12 17.55 -5.44
CA ALA A 27 -6.39 16.93 -6.54
C ALA A 27 -6.31 17.90 -7.72
N PRO A 28 -5.11 18.33 -8.21
CA PRO A 28 -4.49 17.64 -9.37
C PRO A 28 -2.98 17.95 -9.62
N ARG A 29 -2.05 17.68 -8.70
CA ARG A 29 -0.59 17.73 -9.03
C ARG A 29 0.18 16.47 -8.68
N TRP A 30 -0.16 15.81 -7.57
CA TRP A 30 0.45 14.54 -7.21
C TRP A 30 -0.05 13.37 -8.11
N ARG A 31 -1.23 13.50 -8.75
CA ARG A 31 -1.79 12.52 -9.71
C ARG A 31 -1.00 12.37 -11.01
N VAL A 32 -0.46 13.46 -11.56
CA VAL A 32 0.40 13.41 -12.77
C VAL A 32 1.78 12.84 -12.44
N LEU A 33 2.27 13.13 -11.23
CA LEU A 33 3.47 12.50 -10.69
C LEU A 33 3.24 10.99 -10.53
N TRP A 34 2.12 10.57 -9.94
CA TRP A 34 1.76 9.16 -9.73
C TRP A 34 1.68 8.34 -11.02
N ASN A 35 1.05 8.86 -12.08
CA ASN A 35 1.00 8.18 -13.38
C ASN A 35 2.38 8.06 -14.05
N LYS A 36 3.33 8.98 -13.78
CA LYS A 36 4.74 8.82 -14.17
C LYS A 36 5.47 7.78 -13.32
N PHE A 37 5.07 7.58 -12.07
CA PHE A 37 5.69 6.62 -11.14
C PHE A 37 5.20 5.18 -11.35
N ALA A 38 3.91 4.96 -11.62
CA ALA A 38 3.32 3.63 -11.86
C ALA A 38 3.81 2.97 -13.17
N ALA A 39 4.29 3.75 -14.14
CA ALA A 39 4.91 3.25 -15.37
C ALA A 39 6.39 2.85 -15.19
N SER A 40 7.02 3.19 -14.05
CA SER A 40 8.34 2.70 -13.68
C SER A 40 8.17 1.54 -12.69
N SER A 41 8.89 0.44 -12.84
CA SER A 41 8.91 -0.72 -11.95
C SER A 41 9.36 -0.43 -10.49
N ASN A 42 9.42 0.84 -10.09
CA ASN A 42 9.78 1.30 -8.76
C ASN A 42 8.55 1.94 -8.11
N GLY A 43 8.08 1.30 -7.03
CA GLY A 43 6.85 1.67 -6.33
C GLY A 43 6.82 3.07 -5.73
N VAL A 44 5.74 3.35 -4.99
CA VAL A 44 5.47 4.56 -4.19
C VAL A 44 6.72 5.41 -3.96
N PRO A 45 6.76 6.68 -4.41
CA PRO A 45 7.92 7.54 -4.25
C PRO A 45 8.23 7.66 -2.76
N ASP A 46 9.28 6.95 -2.35
CA ASP A 46 9.94 7.11 -1.08
C ASP A 46 10.66 8.46 -1.20
N GLY A 47 9.90 9.55 -1.06
CA GLY A 47 10.45 10.90 -1.09
C GLY A 47 11.52 10.96 -0.01
N GLY A 48 12.79 10.88 -0.43
CA GLY A 48 13.96 10.63 0.41
C GLY A 48 14.11 11.60 1.57
N LYS A 49 13.31 11.40 2.62
CA LYS A 49 13.23 12.26 3.81
C LYS A 49 13.22 11.44 5.11
N TYR A 50 13.51 10.15 5.02
CA TYR A 50 13.65 9.28 6.20
C TYR A 50 15.05 8.68 6.16
N ASP A 51 15.97 9.33 6.89
CA ASP A 51 17.27 8.76 7.17
C ASP A 51 17.07 7.60 8.15
N VAL A 52 17.23 6.37 7.65
CA VAL A 52 17.25 5.19 8.53
C VAL A 52 18.42 5.37 9.48
N PRO A 53 18.21 5.34 10.80
CA PRO A 53 19.29 5.50 11.77
C PRO A 53 20.44 4.53 11.48
N LYS A 54 21.68 5.02 11.61
CA LYS A 54 22.89 4.21 11.34
C LYS A 54 22.91 2.90 12.12
N TRP A 55 22.37 2.92 13.35
CA TRP A 55 22.29 1.74 14.21
C TRP A 55 21.41 0.64 13.62
N LEU A 56 20.41 0.97 12.77
CA LEU A 56 19.49 0.00 12.17
C LEU A 56 19.88 -0.34 10.73
N SER A 57 20.34 0.64 9.95
CA SER A 57 20.66 0.43 8.53
C SER A 57 21.85 -0.51 8.32
N GLY A 58 22.80 -0.53 9.25
CA GLY A 58 23.99 -1.39 9.22
C GLY A 58 23.77 -2.82 9.74
N LEU A 59 22.62 -3.15 10.32
CA LEU A 59 22.42 -4.46 10.95
C LEU A 59 22.18 -5.57 9.92
N PRO A 60 22.64 -6.81 10.16
CA PRO A 60 22.22 -7.99 9.41
C PRO A 60 20.71 -8.17 9.43
N THR A 61 20.14 -8.75 8.36
CA THR A 61 18.69 -8.94 8.22
C THR A 61 18.03 -9.65 9.43
N PRO A 62 18.62 -10.70 10.04
CA PRO A 62 18.04 -11.32 11.23
C PRO A 62 17.85 -10.36 12.41
N GLN A 63 18.79 -9.43 12.62
CA GLN A 63 18.68 -8.43 13.69
C GLN A 63 17.64 -7.35 13.36
N VAL A 64 17.48 -6.99 12.08
CA VAL A 64 16.38 -6.10 11.66
C VAL A 64 15.02 -6.79 11.87
N ILE A 65 14.93 -8.10 11.61
CA ILE A 65 13.73 -8.90 11.90
C ILE A 65 13.43 -8.90 13.41
N GLU A 66 14.43 -9.10 14.25
CA GLU A 66 14.28 -9.03 15.71
C GLU A 66 13.73 -7.68 16.15
N HIS A 67 14.28 -6.57 15.62
CA HIS A 67 13.76 -5.24 15.91
C HIS A 67 12.32 -5.04 15.46
N LEU A 68 11.89 -5.62 14.35
CA LEU A 68 10.48 -5.57 13.94
C LEU A 68 9.58 -6.30 14.95
N GLN A 69 10.04 -7.39 15.55
CA GLN A 69 9.23 -8.26 16.38
C GLN A 69 9.13 -7.79 17.84
N THR A 70 10.24 -7.32 18.41
CA THR A 70 10.35 -7.16 19.88
C THR A 70 10.62 -5.73 20.33
N HIS A 71 10.97 -4.80 19.41
CA HIS A 71 11.41 -3.48 19.83
C HIS A 71 10.26 -2.69 20.52
N PRO A 72 10.49 -2.09 21.71
CA PRO A 72 9.43 -1.42 22.46
C PRO A 72 8.89 -0.18 21.72
N ASP A 73 9.77 0.59 21.10
CA ASP A 73 9.38 1.74 20.28
C ASP A 73 8.80 1.30 18.92
N SER A 74 7.57 1.74 18.65
CA SER A 74 6.87 1.56 17.39
C SER A 74 7.57 2.18 16.18
N MET A 75 8.32 3.28 16.36
CA MET A 75 9.05 3.90 15.25
C MET A 75 10.19 3.01 14.79
N ALA A 76 10.94 2.42 15.72
CA ALA A 76 11.96 1.43 15.40
C ALA A 76 11.37 0.20 14.69
N ARG A 77 10.20 -0.31 15.12
CA ARG A 77 9.51 -1.41 14.42
C ARG A 77 9.08 -1.02 13.00
N TRP A 78 8.51 0.18 12.83
CA TRP A 78 8.17 0.72 11.51
C TRP A 78 9.40 0.82 10.61
N MET A 79 10.50 1.36 11.14
CA MET A 79 11.76 1.53 10.42
C MET A 79 12.38 0.16 10.07
N ALA A 80 12.25 -0.83 10.94
CA ALA A 80 12.66 -2.20 10.65
C ALA A 80 11.87 -2.76 9.46
N ALA A 81 10.54 -2.67 9.46
CA ALA A 81 9.72 -3.06 8.31
C ALA A 81 10.10 -2.30 7.03
N PHE A 82 10.43 -1.01 7.15
CA PHE A 82 10.91 -0.19 6.04
C PHE A 82 12.26 -0.65 5.47
N VAL A 83 13.22 -0.99 6.34
CA VAL A 83 14.52 -1.55 5.94
C VAL A 83 14.33 -2.90 5.25
N LEU A 84 13.50 -3.79 5.81
CA LEU A 84 13.20 -5.10 5.22
C LEU A 84 12.56 -4.97 3.84
N ARG A 85 11.64 -4.02 3.66
CA ARG A 85 11.08 -3.63 2.36
C ARG A 85 12.17 -3.21 1.37
N LYS A 86 13.06 -2.28 1.78
CA LYS A 86 14.16 -1.79 0.92
C LYS A 86 15.08 -2.92 0.48
N ARG A 87 15.33 -3.89 1.37
CA ARG A 87 16.15 -5.08 1.10
C ARG A 87 15.43 -6.15 0.29
N ARG A 88 14.09 -6.09 0.19
CA ARG A 88 13.25 -7.20 -0.32
C ARG A 88 13.59 -8.53 0.39
N ALA A 89 13.73 -8.46 1.72
CA ALA A 89 14.16 -9.56 2.56
C ALA A 89 13.08 -10.67 2.62
N ALA A 90 13.19 -11.67 1.74
CA ALA A 90 12.22 -12.77 1.64
C ALA A 90 12.14 -13.63 2.92
N ASP A 91 13.26 -13.77 3.61
CA ASP A 91 13.38 -14.41 4.93
C ASP A 91 12.59 -13.68 6.04
N ALA A 92 12.23 -12.42 5.83
CA ALA A 92 11.40 -11.65 6.76
C ALA A 92 9.89 -11.84 6.58
N PHE A 93 9.44 -12.72 5.68
CA PHE A 93 8.02 -12.94 5.37
C PHE A 93 7.17 -13.16 6.64
N GLU A 94 7.56 -14.12 7.48
CA GLU A 94 6.83 -14.47 8.71
C GLU A 94 6.75 -13.30 9.70
N ALA A 95 7.84 -12.55 9.84
CA ALA A 95 7.90 -11.41 10.74
C ALA A 95 7.03 -10.25 10.23
N LEU A 96 7.06 -9.99 8.93
CA LEU A 96 6.23 -8.96 8.29
C LEU A 96 4.74 -9.33 8.33
N TRP A 97 4.38 -10.60 8.12
CA TRP A 97 3.00 -11.05 8.24
C TRP A 97 2.48 -10.90 9.67
N ARG A 98 3.24 -11.34 10.68
CA ARG A 98 2.87 -11.13 12.09
C ARG A 98 2.72 -9.66 12.44
N ALA A 99 3.67 -8.81 12.02
CA ALA A 99 3.59 -7.37 12.24
C ALA A 99 2.35 -6.76 11.57
N ARG A 100 2.01 -7.17 10.34
CA ARG A 100 0.79 -6.75 9.63
C ARG A 100 -0.46 -7.11 10.41
N GLN A 101 -0.54 -8.30 11.00
CA GLN A 101 -1.72 -8.75 11.74
C GLN A 101 -1.85 -8.08 13.12
N GLN A 102 -0.76 -8.03 13.87
CA GLN A 102 -0.83 -7.90 15.33
C GLN A 102 -0.25 -6.60 15.88
N ASP A 103 0.52 -5.82 15.10
CA ASP A 103 1.15 -4.62 15.67
C ASP A 103 0.09 -3.62 16.16
N PRO A 104 0.19 -3.14 17.41
CA PRO A 104 -0.80 -2.20 17.95
C PRO A 104 -0.86 -0.91 17.13
N ILE A 105 0.25 -0.50 16.51
CA ILE A 105 0.36 0.75 15.77
C ILE A 105 0.05 0.51 14.29
N ARG A 106 -1.01 1.17 13.82
CA ARG A 106 -1.50 1.09 12.43
C ARG A 106 -0.42 1.39 11.38
N PHE A 107 0.49 2.34 11.67
CA PHE A 107 1.56 2.68 10.75
C PHE A 107 2.55 1.52 10.56
N VAL A 108 2.84 0.75 11.61
CA VAL A 108 3.70 -0.44 11.50
C VAL A 108 3.00 -1.51 10.66
N ARG A 109 1.71 -1.77 10.93
CA ARG A 109 0.90 -2.71 10.13
C ARG A 109 0.85 -2.32 8.64
N GLN A 110 0.65 -1.03 8.36
CA GLN A 110 0.65 -0.47 7.01
C GLN A 110 2.00 -0.68 6.31
N GLN A 111 3.10 -0.34 6.98
CA GLN A 111 4.44 -0.49 6.43
C GLN A 111 4.80 -1.97 6.21
N ALA A 112 4.32 -2.87 7.07
CA ALA A 112 4.46 -4.30 6.90
C ALA A 112 3.68 -4.81 5.68
N ALA A 113 2.47 -4.32 5.42
CA ALA A 113 1.73 -4.64 4.20
C ALA A 113 2.46 -4.17 2.93
N VAL A 114 3.01 -2.95 2.94
CA VAL A 114 3.84 -2.46 1.81
C VAL A 114 5.10 -3.33 1.64
N ALA A 115 5.74 -3.73 2.74
CA ALA A 115 6.92 -4.59 2.71
C ALA A 115 6.61 -5.97 2.12
N LEU A 116 5.51 -6.60 2.54
CA LEU A 116 5.02 -7.87 1.98
C LEU A 116 4.79 -7.74 0.48
N GLY A 117 4.10 -6.69 0.02
CA GLY A 117 3.91 -6.43 -1.41
C GLY A 117 5.21 -6.29 -2.21
N LYS A 118 6.31 -5.83 -1.58
CA LYS A 118 7.63 -5.72 -2.23
C LYS A 118 8.46 -7.00 -2.21
N LEU A 119 8.07 -8.02 -1.46
CA LEU A 119 8.67 -9.35 -1.59
C LEU A 119 8.28 -9.99 -2.94
N ASN A 120 7.10 -9.65 -3.45
CA ASN A 120 6.60 -10.08 -4.77
C ASN A 120 6.65 -11.61 -4.98
N THR A 121 6.30 -12.37 -3.93
CA THR A 121 6.19 -13.84 -3.98
C THR A 121 4.73 -14.27 -3.88
N PRO A 122 4.32 -15.42 -4.43
CA PRO A 122 2.94 -15.89 -4.33
C PRO A 122 2.42 -16.01 -2.89
N ALA A 123 3.32 -16.30 -1.94
CA ALA A 123 2.99 -16.45 -0.52
C ALA A 123 2.42 -15.17 0.13
N VAL A 124 2.67 -13.99 -0.44
CA VAL A 124 2.16 -12.72 0.13
C VAL A 124 0.71 -12.45 -0.23
N TYR A 125 0.12 -13.20 -1.17
CA TYR A 125 -1.26 -12.98 -1.61
C TYR A 125 -2.26 -13.11 -0.44
N ALA A 126 -2.27 -14.25 0.27
CA ALA A 126 -3.21 -14.47 1.37
C ALA A 126 -3.07 -13.45 2.51
N PRO A 127 -1.86 -13.12 3.02
CA PRO A 127 -1.67 -12.06 4.01
C PRO A 127 -2.18 -10.67 3.58
N LEU A 128 -2.10 -10.34 2.29
CA LEU A 128 -2.58 -9.06 1.77
C LEU A 128 -4.10 -9.05 1.61
N VAL A 129 -4.71 -10.15 1.16
CA VAL A 129 -6.18 -10.30 1.13
C VAL A 129 -6.76 -10.21 2.54
N GLU A 130 -6.17 -10.91 3.51
CA GLU A 130 -6.56 -10.81 4.92
C GLU A 130 -6.53 -9.36 5.41
N GLY A 131 -5.43 -8.63 5.13
CA GLY A 131 -5.29 -7.24 5.50
C GLY A 131 -6.28 -6.30 4.82
N LEU A 132 -6.63 -6.56 3.55
CA LEU A 132 -7.62 -5.80 2.79
C LEU A 132 -9.01 -5.91 3.40
N HIS A 133 -9.43 -7.11 3.84
CA HIS A 133 -10.79 -7.32 4.34
C HIS A 133 -10.96 -7.08 5.83
N HIS A 134 -9.90 -7.23 6.62
CA HIS A 134 -10.04 -7.35 8.08
C HIS A 134 -9.23 -6.35 8.89
N ASP A 135 -8.36 -5.53 8.28
CA ASP A 135 -7.71 -4.47 9.08
C ASP A 135 -8.69 -3.37 9.46
N ARG A 136 -8.67 -3.02 10.75
CA ARG A 136 -9.46 -1.93 11.33
C ARG A 136 -9.12 -0.55 10.77
N ASP A 137 -7.88 -0.33 10.33
CA ASP A 137 -7.43 0.97 9.82
C ASP A 137 -7.49 1.03 8.29
N PRO A 138 -8.16 2.04 7.70
CA PRO A 138 -8.28 2.17 6.25
C PRO A 138 -6.92 2.33 5.56
N GLY A 139 -5.95 3.01 6.18
CA GLY A 139 -4.62 3.18 5.59
C GLY A 139 -3.86 1.86 5.41
N VAL A 140 -4.14 0.87 6.26
CA VAL A 140 -3.60 -0.49 6.09
C VAL A 140 -4.32 -1.23 4.96
N ARG A 141 -5.64 -1.07 4.83
CA ARG A 141 -6.42 -1.66 3.72
C ARG A 141 -6.01 -1.07 2.36
N GLU A 142 -5.81 0.25 2.28
CA GLU A 142 -5.22 0.95 1.13
C GLU A 142 -3.88 0.30 0.70
N ALA A 143 -2.95 0.14 1.66
CA ALA A 143 -1.66 -0.48 1.38
C ALA A 143 -1.79 -1.92 0.87
N CYS A 144 -2.77 -2.68 1.36
CA CYS A 144 -3.04 -4.04 0.89
C CYS A 144 -3.61 -4.05 -0.54
N ALA A 145 -4.59 -3.19 -0.85
CA ALA A 145 -5.15 -3.05 -2.19
C ALA A 145 -4.06 -2.69 -3.23
N ILE A 146 -3.22 -1.70 -2.91
CA ILE A 146 -2.09 -1.30 -3.75
C ILE A 146 -1.11 -2.47 -3.95
N ALA A 147 -0.80 -3.20 -2.88
CA ALA A 147 0.12 -4.34 -2.95
C ALA A 147 -0.43 -5.48 -3.81
N LEU A 148 -1.74 -5.76 -3.73
CA LEU A 148 -2.41 -6.77 -4.56
C LEU A 148 -2.41 -6.39 -6.04
N GLY A 149 -2.70 -5.13 -6.37
CA GLY A 149 -2.61 -4.63 -7.76
C GLY A 149 -1.20 -4.77 -8.34
N ASN A 150 -0.17 -4.42 -7.54
CA ASN A 150 1.23 -4.55 -7.94
C ASN A 150 1.71 -6.01 -8.06
N LEU A 151 1.17 -6.92 -7.24
CA LEU A 151 1.49 -8.35 -7.33
C LEU A 151 1.02 -8.94 -8.67
N GLY A 152 0.00 -8.33 -9.29
CA GLY A 152 -0.48 -8.71 -10.61
C GLY A 152 -1.18 -10.07 -10.65
N ASN A 153 -1.54 -10.65 -9.49
CA ASN A 153 -2.22 -11.93 -9.43
C ASN A 153 -3.70 -11.76 -9.85
N PRO A 154 -4.16 -12.39 -10.95
CA PRO A 154 -5.55 -12.28 -11.41
C PRO A 154 -6.59 -12.69 -10.37
N ALA A 155 -6.24 -13.57 -9.42
CA ALA A 155 -7.13 -13.95 -8.32
C ALA A 155 -7.47 -12.77 -7.39
N ALA A 156 -6.69 -11.68 -7.41
CA ALA A 156 -7.00 -10.48 -6.62
C ALA A 156 -8.24 -9.73 -7.12
N VAL A 157 -8.70 -9.96 -8.36
CA VAL A 157 -9.85 -9.25 -8.94
C VAL A 157 -11.10 -9.40 -8.08
N ASP A 158 -11.44 -10.63 -7.70
CA ASP A 158 -12.67 -10.91 -6.96
C ASP A 158 -12.61 -10.34 -5.53
N GLU A 159 -11.44 -10.43 -4.88
CA GLU A 159 -11.20 -9.86 -3.55
C GLU A 159 -11.27 -8.32 -3.55
N LEU A 160 -10.68 -7.67 -4.56
CA LEU A 160 -10.74 -6.21 -4.71
C LEU A 160 -12.15 -5.71 -5.03
N VAL A 161 -12.93 -6.45 -5.83
CA VAL A 161 -14.35 -6.16 -6.05
C VAL A 161 -15.15 -6.31 -4.76
N HIS A 162 -14.92 -7.39 -4.01
CA HIS A 162 -15.57 -7.61 -2.72
C HIS A 162 -15.25 -6.49 -1.72
N ALA A 163 -13.99 -6.07 -1.63
CA ALA A 163 -13.59 -4.97 -0.77
C ALA A 163 -14.24 -3.65 -1.21
N LEU A 164 -14.14 -3.30 -2.50
CA LEU A 164 -14.70 -2.08 -3.06
C LEU A 164 -16.20 -1.89 -2.76
N THR A 165 -16.99 -2.97 -2.86
CA THR A 165 -18.44 -2.90 -2.67
C THR A 165 -18.87 -2.71 -1.22
N ARG A 166 -18.02 -3.07 -0.25
CA ARG A 166 -18.31 -3.01 1.19
C ARG A 166 -17.58 -1.88 1.91
N GLU A 167 -16.67 -1.22 1.21
CA GLU A 167 -15.82 -0.19 1.79
C GLU A 167 -16.52 1.17 1.77
N GLU A 168 -16.47 1.86 2.91
CA GLU A 168 -16.99 3.22 3.08
C GLU A 168 -15.90 4.27 2.85
N ASN A 169 -14.65 3.93 3.14
CA ASN A 169 -13.54 4.84 2.98
C ASN A 169 -13.24 5.08 1.48
N VAL A 170 -13.42 6.33 1.07
CA VAL A 170 -13.24 6.78 -0.32
C VAL A 170 -11.84 6.50 -0.88
N PHE A 171 -10.79 6.53 -0.04
CA PHE A 171 -9.41 6.27 -0.48
C PHE A 171 -9.15 4.78 -0.69
N VAL A 172 -9.64 3.93 0.21
CA VAL A 172 -9.57 2.47 0.01
C VAL A 172 -10.35 2.05 -1.24
N ARG A 173 -11.55 2.60 -1.47
CA ARG A 173 -12.32 2.37 -2.72
C ARG A 173 -11.51 2.79 -3.95
N TRP A 174 -10.88 3.97 -3.90
CA TRP A 174 -10.03 4.47 -4.97
C TRP A 174 -8.88 3.51 -5.29
N ASP A 175 -8.15 3.05 -4.27
CA ASP A 175 -7.04 2.11 -4.43
C ASP A 175 -7.49 0.75 -4.97
N CYS A 176 -8.67 0.26 -4.57
CA CYS A 176 -9.24 -0.96 -5.13
C CYS A 176 -9.50 -0.79 -6.64
N ILE A 177 -10.09 0.33 -7.05
CA ILE A 177 -10.37 0.61 -8.47
C ILE A 177 -9.07 0.74 -9.28
N VAL A 178 -8.06 1.40 -8.73
CA VAL A 178 -6.74 1.52 -9.36
C VAL A 178 -6.11 0.14 -9.54
N ALA A 179 -6.13 -0.70 -8.49
CA ALA A 179 -5.63 -2.07 -8.55
C ALA A 179 -6.40 -2.92 -9.58
N LEU A 180 -7.72 -2.80 -9.66
CA LEU A 180 -8.53 -3.46 -10.70
C LEU A 180 -8.14 -3.02 -12.12
N GLY A 181 -7.91 -1.73 -12.33
CA GLY A 181 -7.38 -1.22 -13.60
C GLY A 181 -6.00 -1.80 -13.94
N GLN A 182 -5.11 -1.93 -12.95
CA GLN A 182 -3.79 -2.55 -13.10
C GLN A 182 -3.85 -4.04 -13.43
N LEU A 183 -4.83 -4.76 -12.89
CA LEU A 183 -5.04 -6.18 -13.20
C LEU A 183 -5.62 -6.36 -14.61
N GLY A 184 -6.37 -5.38 -15.11
CA GLY A 184 -6.79 -5.34 -16.51
C GLY A 184 -7.94 -6.29 -16.86
N ASP A 185 -8.63 -6.84 -15.87
CA ASP A 185 -9.71 -7.79 -16.11
C ASP A 185 -10.99 -7.08 -16.60
N ALA A 186 -11.36 -7.32 -17.87
CA ALA A 186 -12.52 -6.68 -18.48
C ALA A 186 -13.87 -7.01 -17.79
N ARG A 187 -13.93 -8.07 -16.98
CA ARG A 187 -15.15 -8.45 -16.24
C ARG A 187 -15.60 -7.36 -15.25
N VAL A 188 -14.71 -6.46 -14.83
CA VAL A 188 -15.05 -5.39 -13.88
C VAL A 188 -15.58 -4.12 -14.55
N GLU A 189 -15.54 -4.01 -15.88
CA GLU A 189 -16.00 -2.81 -16.60
C GLU A 189 -17.47 -2.40 -16.31
N PRO A 190 -18.44 -3.33 -16.19
CA PRO A 190 -19.82 -2.97 -15.82
C PRO A 190 -19.90 -2.33 -14.44
N LEU A 191 -19.20 -2.88 -13.45
CA LEU A 191 -19.13 -2.33 -12.09
C LEU A 191 -18.50 -0.93 -12.10
N LEU A 192 -17.39 -0.75 -12.82
CA LEU A 192 -16.74 0.57 -12.93
C LEU A 192 -17.66 1.61 -13.60
N THR A 193 -18.44 1.20 -14.61
CA THR A 193 -19.42 2.07 -15.27
C THR A 193 -20.55 2.48 -14.33
N GLN A 194 -21.05 1.53 -13.54
CA GLN A 194 -22.07 1.80 -12.52
C GLN A 194 -21.53 2.79 -11.46
N LEU A 195 -20.37 2.51 -10.89
CA LEU A 195 -19.76 3.38 -9.87
C LEU A 195 -19.44 4.76 -10.43
N GLN A 196 -19.02 4.88 -11.68
CA GLN A 196 -18.77 6.18 -12.31
C GLN A 196 -20.01 7.08 -12.36
N THR A 197 -21.22 6.52 -12.40
CA THR A 197 -22.48 7.29 -12.48
C THR A 197 -23.15 7.47 -11.13
N GLN A 198 -23.08 6.46 -10.25
CA GLN A 198 -23.81 6.43 -8.99
C GLN A 198 -23.01 6.98 -7.79
N GLU A 199 -21.68 7.01 -7.89
CA GLU A 199 -20.84 7.43 -6.78
C GLU A 199 -20.86 8.95 -6.57
N SER A 200 -20.93 9.35 -5.30
CA SER A 200 -20.94 10.77 -4.91
C SER A 200 -19.56 11.42 -5.02
N ALA A 201 -18.52 10.67 -4.64
CA ALA A 201 -17.15 11.13 -4.61
C ALA A 201 -16.56 11.24 -6.02
N GLN A 202 -16.25 12.46 -6.45
CA GLN A 202 -15.66 12.71 -7.78
C GLN A 202 -14.35 11.93 -7.99
N VAL A 203 -13.55 11.76 -6.93
CA VAL A 203 -12.29 11.00 -6.98
C VAL A 203 -12.49 9.54 -7.39
N VAL A 204 -13.57 8.90 -6.94
CA VAL A 204 -13.89 7.52 -7.29
C VAL A 204 -14.45 7.43 -8.71
N ARG A 205 -15.29 8.39 -9.12
CA ARG A 205 -15.76 8.49 -10.51
C ARG A 205 -14.62 8.63 -11.51
N ASP A 206 -13.63 9.48 -11.18
CA ASP A 206 -12.42 9.65 -11.98
C ASP A 206 -11.62 8.34 -12.06
N ALA A 207 -11.43 7.66 -10.93
CA ALA A 207 -10.71 6.39 -10.88
C ALA A 207 -11.38 5.32 -11.74
N CYS A 208 -12.71 5.22 -11.72
CA CYS A 208 -13.45 4.27 -12.56
C CYS A 208 -13.22 4.54 -14.04
N ARG A 209 -13.28 5.81 -14.46
CA ARG A 209 -13.00 6.21 -15.85
C ARG A 209 -11.57 5.81 -16.24
N ASP A 210 -10.59 6.14 -15.39
CA ASP A 210 -9.18 5.91 -15.67
C ASP A 210 -8.84 4.40 -15.70
N ALA A 211 -9.40 3.62 -14.77
CA ALA A 211 -9.25 2.17 -14.73
C ALA A 211 -9.88 1.49 -15.96
N ARG A 212 -11.03 1.95 -16.44
CA ARG A 212 -11.63 1.44 -17.69
C ARG A 212 -10.75 1.74 -18.90
N ALA A 213 -10.19 2.95 -18.99
CA ALA A 213 -9.27 3.31 -20.06
C ALA A 213 -7.99 2.43 -20.03
N GLU A 214 -7.51 2.08 -18.83
CA GLU A 214 -6.39 1.15 -18.64
C GLU A 214 -6.71 -0.26 -19.17
N ILE A 215 -7.85 -0.82 -18.76
CA ILE A 215 -8.33 -2.14 -19.19
C ILE A 215 -8.45 -2.20 -20.73
N GLN A 216 -9.09 -1.19 -21.32
CA GLN A 216 -9.29 -1.11 -22.78
C GLN A 216 -7.96 -1.03 -23.53
N ARG A 217 -7.01 -0.25 -23.04
CA ARG A 217 -5.69 -0.12 -23.66
C ARG A 217 -4.92 -1.44 -23.62
N ARG A 218 -4.96 -2.16 -22.50
CA ARG A 218 -4.32 -3.48 -22.37
C ARG A 218 -4.94 -4.52 -23.29
N ARG A 219 -6.25 -4.47 -23.46
CA ARG A 219 -6.98 -5.31 -24.43
C ARG A 219 -6.55 -5.03 -25.86
N ALA A 220 -6.45 -3.76 -26.25
CA ALA A 220 -6.03 -3.35 -27.60
C ALA A 220 -4.59 -3.76 -27.93
N VAL A 221 -3.68 -3.74 -26.95
CA VAL A 221 -2.31 -4.26 -27.12
C VAL A 221 -2.33 -5.78 -27.31
N SER A 222 -3.15 -6.50 -26.54
CA SER A 222 -3.24 -7.96 -26.61
C SER A 222 -3.90 -8.48 -27.90
N SER A 223 -4.70 -7.66 -28.60
CA SER A 223 -5.32 -8.01 -29.88
C SER A 223 -4.45 -7.71 -31.11
N ASN A 224 -3.34 -6.99 -30.95
CA ASN A 224 -2.43 -6.59 -32.02
C ASN A 224 -1.13 -7.41 -32.09
N VAL A 225 -1.02 -8.47 -31.28
CA VAL A 225 0.08 -9.46 -31.24
C VAL A 225 -0.47 -10.81 -31.65
#